data_AF-A0A2D4IPL1-F1
#
_entry.id   AF-A0A2D4IPL1-F1
#
_cell.length_a   1.000
_cell.length_b   1.000
_cell.length_c   1.000
_cell.angle_alpha   90.00
_cell.angle_beta   90.00
_cell.angle_gamma   90.00
#
_symmetry.space_group_name_H-M   'P 1'
#
loop_
_entity.id
_entity.type
_entity.pdbx_description
1 polymer ?
#
loop_
_entity_poly.entity_id
_entity_poly.type
_entity_poly.pdbx_seq_one_letter_code
_entity_poly.pdbx_strand_id
1 'polypeptide(L)'
;ALPFGLSSAPRVFTKVLAVLVATLRVVPVRLQCYLDDILIMSSTVSQARVNTKLTSQILRNHGFSINWSKSQLSPSTRLSHLGAIIDTIENKVFLSTERKSSIRTLVDSIRHSKRIPLADLSKL
;
A
#
# COMPACT_ATOMS: atom_id res chain seq x y z
N ALA A 1 7.41 -5.06 -21.81
CA ALA A 1 6.27 -4.60 -21.00
C ALA A 1 5.59 -5.80 -20.35
N LEU A 2 5.06 -5.66 -19.13
CA LEU A 2 4.36 -6.72 -18.41
C LEU A 2 2.85 -6.55 -18.58
N PRO A 3 2.12 -7.47 -19.23
CA PRO A 3 0.69 -7.29 -19.50
C PRO A 3 -0.15 -7.43 -18.22
N PHE A 4 -1.11 -6.52 -18.04
CA PHE A 4 -2.14 -6.65 -17.01
C PHE A 4 -3.08 -7.83 -17.34
N GLY A 5 -3.51 -8.56 -16.31
CA GLY A 5 -4.38 -9.74 -16.45
C GLY A 5 -3.65 -11.07 -16.62
N LEU A 6 -2.33 -11.06 -16.83
CA LEU A 6 -1.53 -12.29 -16.83
C LEU A 6 -1.32 -12.79 -15.40
N SER A 7 -1.64 -14.06 -15.13
CA SER A 7 -1.54 -14.67 -13.81
C SER A 7 -0.11 -14.65 -13.22
N SER A 8 0.92 -14.68 -14.08
CA SER A 8 2.32 -14.61 -13.65
C SER A 8 2.84 -13.20 -13.42
N ALA A 9 2.13 -12.16 -13.90
CA ALA A 9 2.60 -10.78 -13.81
C ALA A 9 2.88 -10.32 -12.36
N PRO A 10 1.99 -10.56 -11.37
CA PRO A 10 2.27 -10.19 -9.98
C PRO A 10 3.57 -10.80 -9.46
N ARG A 11 3.80 -12.10 -9.75
CA ARG A 11 5.01 -12.81 -9.33
C ARG A 11 6.27 -12.22 -9.96
N VAL A 12 6.24 -11.93 -11.26
CA VAL A 12 7.38 -11.33 -11.97
C VAL A 12 7.69 -9.95 -11.41
N PHE A 13 6.66 -9.12 -11.21
CA PHE A 13 6.82 -7.79 -10.62
C PHE A 13 7.45 -7.85 -9.22
N THR A 14 6.93 -8.70 -8.33
CA THR A 14 7.47 -8.88 -6.98
C THR A 14 8.92 -9.37 -7.01
N LYS A 15 9.30 -10.26 -7.95
CA LYS A 15 10.68 -10.73 -8.09
C LYS A 15 11.65 -9.63 -8.50
N VAL A 16 11.25 -8.75 -9.42
CA VAL A 16 12.06 -7.59 -9.81
C VAL A 16 12.17 -6.61 -8.65
N LEU A 17 11.05 -6.27 -8.01
CA LEU A 17 11.03 -5.34 -6.88
C LEU A 17 11.87 -5.87 -5.69
N ALA A 18 11.87 -7.17 -5.44
CA ALA A 18 12.63 -7.78 -4.33
C ALA A 18 14.14 -7.50 -4.40
N VAL A 19 14.72 -7.38 -5.59
CA VAL A 19 16.13 -7.03 -5.76
C VAL A 19 16.40 -5.60 -5.28
N LEU A 20 15.53 -4.65 -5.65
CA LEU A 20 15.64 -3.25 -5.20
C LEU A 20 15.37 -3.12 -3.70
N VAL A 21 14.44 -3.90 -3.17
CA VAL A 21 14.19 -3.95 -1.73
C VAL A 21 15.42 -4.49 -0.98
N ALA A 22 16.11 -5.48 -1.54
CA ALA A 22 17.34 -5.99 -0.95
C ALA A 22 18.44 -4.91 -0.88
N THR A 23 18.62 -4.11 -1.94
CA THR A 23 19.61 -3.01 -1.93
C THR A 23 19.23 -1.92 -0.91
N LEU A 24 17.95 -1.59 -0.80
CA LEU A 24 17.44 -0.64 0.20
C LEU A 24 17.59 -1.13 1.64
N ARG A 25 17.62 -2.45 1.88
CA ARG A 25 17.84 -3.00 3.23
C ARG A 25 19.30 -2.98 3.66
N VAL A 26 20.24 -2.93 2.72
CA VAL A 26 21.68 -2.74 3.02
C VAL A 26 21.93 -1.35 3.62
N VAL A 27 21.23 -0.33 3.12
CA VAL A 27 21.25 1.03 3.67
C VAL A 27 20.03 1.18 4.56
N PRO A 28 20.09 0.85 5.87
CA PRO A 28 19.01 0.31 6.72
C PRO A 28 17.64 1.04 6.67
N VAL A 29 16.99 1.05 5.51
CA VAL A 29 15.65 1.61 5.29
C VAL A 29 14.66 0.53 5.67
N ARG A 30 13.88 0.79 6.71
CA ARG A 30 12.76 -0.08 7.08
C ARG A 30 11.61 0.16 6.11
N LEU A 31 11.28 -0.86 5.31
CA LEU A 31 10.20 -0.77 4.33
C LEU A 31 9.43 -2.08 4.19
N GLN A 32 8.15 -1.95 3.85
CA GLN A 32 7.23 -3.03 3.54
C GLN A 32 6.70 -2.81 2.11
N CYS A 33 6.68 -3.86 1.28
CA CYS A 33 6.17 -3.78 -0.08
C CYS A 33 5.03 -4.76 -0.28
N TYR A 34 3.95 -4.30 -0.87
CA TYR A 34 2.84 -5.11 -1.36
C TYR A 34 2.55 -4.71 -2.80
N LEU A 35 3.03 -5.50 -3.76
CA LEU A 35 3.03 -5.12 -5.17
C LEU A 35 3.58 -3.69 -5.35
N ASP A 36 2.80 -2.79 -5.93
CA ASP A 36 3.14 -1.38 -6.18
C ASP A 36 3.02 -0.47 -4.95
N ASP A 37 2.39 -0.94 -3.86
CA ASP A 37 2.29 -0.20 -2.60
C ASP A 37 3.54 -0.40 -1.73
N ILE A 38 4.33 0.67 -1.56
CA ILE A 38 5.56 0.67 -0.75
C ILE A 38 5.37 1.57 0.48
N LEU A 39 5.49 0.99 1.67
CA LEU A 39 5.46 1.68 2.95
C LEU A 39 6.87 1.83 3.51
N ILE A 40 7.30 3.06 3.77
CA ILE A 40 8.60 3.38 4.38
C ILE A 40 8.37 3.81 5.83
N MET A 41 9.12 3.23 6.76
CA MET A 41 9.03 3.49 8.19
C MET A 41 10.36 4.04 8.70
N SER A 42 10.32 5.02 9.59
CA SER A 42 11.51 5.61 10.19
C SER A 42 11.17 6.16 11.57
N SER A 43 12.15 6.19 12.46
CA SER A 43 12.01 6.65 13.85
C SER A 43 11.94 8.17 13.99
N THR A 44 12.44 8.93 13.00
CA THR A 44 12.40 10.40 13.01
C THR A 44 11.91 10.96 11.68
N VAL A 45 11.35 12.17 11.72
CA VAL A 45 10.91 12.91 10.53
C VAL A 45 12.06 13.15 9.56
N SER A 46 13.24 13.51 10.07
CA SER A 46 14.44 13.72 9.25
C SER A 46 14.86 12.45 8.53
N GLN A 47 14.91 11.32 9.24
CA GLN A 47 15.26 10.03 8.64
C GLN A 47 14.20 9.58 7.62
N ALA A 48 12.92 9.79 7.91
CA ALA A 48 11.84 9.50 6.98
C ALA A 48 12.01 10.27 5.66
N ARG A 49 12.36 11.57 5.71
CA ARG A 49 12.62 12.37 4.50
C ARG A 49 13.79 11.82 3.68
N VAL A 50 14.90 11.48 4.36
CA VAL A 50 16.08 10.90 3.71
C VAL A 50 15.75 9.56 3.06
N ASN A 51 15.09 8.66 3.80
CA ASN A 51 14.72 7.34 3.33
C ASN A 51 13.73 7.39 2.16
N THR A 52 12.74 8.27 2.22
CA THR A 52 11.79 8.48 1.12
C THR A 52 12.49 9.00 -0.13
N LYS A 53 13.41 9.98 0.01
CA LYS A 53 14.18 10.52 -1.11
C LYS A 53 15.06 9.44 -1.75
N LEU A 54 15.82 8.71 -0.93
CA LEU A 54 16.70 7.62 -1.38
C LEU A 54 15.91 6.53 -2.10
N THR A 55 14.81 6.07 -1.49
CA THR A 55 13.94 5.03 -2.08
C THR A 55 13.36 5.49 -3.41
N SER A 56 12.87 6.73 -3.48
CA SER A 56 12.33 7.30 -4.71
C SER A 56 13.38 7.40 -5.82
N GLN A 57 14.62 7.78 -5.47
CA GLN A 57 15.73 7.84 -6.42
C GLN A 57 16.12 6.44 -6.93
N ILE A 58 16.25 5.45 -6.05
CA ILE A 58 16.60 4.08 -6.43
C ILE A 58 15.55 3.48 -7.36
N LEU A 59 14.26 3.64 -7.03
CA LEU A 59 13.17 3.16 -7.88
C LEU A 59 13.24 3.77 -9.29
N ARG A 60 13.37 5.11 -9.37
CA ARG A 60 13.46 5.82 -10.65
C ARG A 60 14.67 5.42 -11.47
N ASN A 61 15.83 5.26 -10.83
CA ASN A 61 17.06 4.85 -11.50
C ASN A 61 16.96 3.44 -12.10
N HIS A 62 16.07 2.59 -11.58
CA HIS A 62 15.80 1.25 -12.09
C HIS A 62 14.52 1.16 -12.94
N GLY A 63 14.05 2.30 -13.47
CA GLY A 63 12.97 2.34 -14.45
C GLY A 63 11.55 2.30 -13.87
N PHE A 64 11.38 2.42 -12.55
CA PHE A 64 10.06 2.55 -11.94
C PHE A 64 9.54 3.98 -12.06
N SER A 65 8.27 4.12 -12.41
CA SER A 65 7.56 5.39 -12.38
C SER A 65 6.80 5.53 -11.07
N ILE A 66 6.97 6.67 -10.39
CA ILE A 66 6.29 6.96 -9.12
C ILE A 66 5.02 7.75 -9.44
N ASN A 67 3.90 7.29 -8.91
CA ASN A 67 2.65 8.04 -8.99
C ASN A 67 2.62 9.13 -7.93
N TRP A 68 3.11 10.33 -8.26
CA TRP A 68 3.25 11.45 -7.32
C TRP A 68 1.92 11.92 -6.73
N SER A 69 0.81 11.84 -7.47
CA SER A 69 -0.50 12.29 -6.98
C SER A 69 -1.12 11.31 -5.99
N LYS A 70 -0.80 10.01 -6.09
CA LYS A 70 -1.23 8.98 -5.13
C LYS A 70 -0.23 8.75 -3.99
N SER A 71 1.02 9.17 -4.15
CA SER A 71 2.10 8.90 -3.18
C SER A 71 2.13 9.94 -2.06
N GLN A 72 2.15 9.50 -0.81
CA GLN A 72 2.43 10.35 0.34
C GLN A 72 3.93 10.34 0.67
N LEU A 73 4.64 11.38 0.26
CA LEU A 73 6.11 11.46 0.40
C LEU A 73 6.58 12.33 1.57
N SER A 74 5.66 13.10 2.17
CA SER A 74 5.92 13.76 3.44
C SER A 74 5.77 12.75 4.59
N PRO A 75 6.66 12.77 5.59
CA PRO A 75 6.50 11.95 6.78
C PRO A 75 5.16 12.25 7.48
N SER A 76 4.48 11.21 7.93
CA SER A 76 3.26 11.31 8.72
C SER A 76 3.22 10.18 9.73
N THR A 77 2.59 10.45 10.87
CA THR A 77 2.24 9.45 11.87
C THR A 77 0.89 8.79 11.59
N ARG A 78 0.11 9.34 10.65
CA ARG A 78 -1.20 8.83 10.24
C ARG A 78 -1.28 8.70 8.72
N LEU A 79 -1.48 7.49 8.21
CA LEU A 79 -1.35 7.17 6.77
C LEU A 79 -2.38 6.10 6.37
N SER A 80 -2.95 6.23 5.16
CA SER A 80 -3.71 5.16 4.52
C SER A 80 -2.79 4.17 3.79
N HIS A 81 -2.92 2.87 4.06
CA HIS A 81 -2.18 1.79 3.40
C HIS A 81 -3.03 0.51 3.37
N LEU A 82 -3.15 -0.12 2.19
CA LEU A 82 -3.91 -1.37 1.97
C LEU A 82 -5.36 -1.33 2.50
N GLY A 83 -6.04 -0.19 2.36
CA GLY A 83 -7.41 0.01 2.79
C GLY A 83 -7.61 0.20 4.30
N ALA A 84 -6.52 0.38 5.05
CA ALA A 84 -6.52 0.71 6.47
C ALA A 84 -5.80 2.03 6.74
N ILE A 85 -6.10 2.67 7.87
CA ILE A 85 -5.37 3.83 8.38
C ILE A 85 -4.47 3.36 9.51
N ILE A 86 -3.16 3.53 9.34
CA ILE A 86 -2.16 3.29 10.37
C ILE A 86 -1.97 4.58 11.16
N ASP A 87 -2.09 4.52 12.47
CA ASP A 87 -1.81 5.63 13.39
C ASP A 87 -0.71 5.23 14.38
N THR A 88 0.46 5.83 14.24
CA THR A 88 1.63 5.51 15.07
C THR A 88 1.65 6.29 16.39
N ILE A 89 0.81 7.31 16.56
CA ILE A 89 0.66 8.01 17.85
C ILE A 89 -0.21 7.16 18.76
N GLU A 90 -1.33 6.67 18.25
CA GLU A 90 -2.21 5.75 18.99
C GLU A 90 -1.72 4.30 19.01
N ASN A 91 -0.77 3.97 18.13
CA ASN A 91 -0.30 2.60 17.86
C ASN A 91 -1.46 1.65 17.51
N LYS A 92 -2.34 2.10 16.62
CA LYS A 92 -3.55 1.39 16.19
C LYS A 92 -3.68 1.38 14.67
N VAL A 93 -4.45 0.42 14.19
CA VAL A 93 -4.88 0.33 12.79
C VAL A 93 -6.39 0.44 12.74
N PHE A 94 -6.89 1.33 11.89
CA PHE A 94 -8.31 1.59 11.71
C PHE A 94 -8.75 1.20 10.30
N LEU A 95 -10.04 0.88 10.13
CA LEU A 95 -10.61 0.83 8.79
C LEU A 95 -10.60 2.23 8.16
N SER A 96 -10.20 2.31 6.89
CA SER A 96 -10.32 3.53 6.09
C SER A 96 -11.78 3.98 5.96
N THR A 97 -11.98 5.27 5.73
CA THR A 97 -13.32 5.83 5.50
C THR A 97 -13.99 5.21 4.29
N GLU A 98 -13.24 4.96 3.19
CA GLU A 98 -13.80 4.31 2.00
C GLU A 98 -14.22 2.87 2.28
N ARG A 99 -13.44 2.12 3.07
CA ARG A 99 -13.79 0.74 3.42
C ARG A 99 -15.00 0.68 4.36
N LYS A 100 -15.08 1.61 5.32
CA LYS A 100 -16.26 1.76 6.20
C LYS A 100 -17.52 2.08 5.41
N SER A 101 -17.47 3.01 4.46
CA SER A 101 -18.63 3.36 3.65
C SER A 101 -19.04 2.20 2.74
N SER A 102 -18.08 1.54 2.10
CA SER A 102 -18.32 0.38 1.23
C SER A 102 -19.00 -0.77 2.00
N ILE A 103 -18.54 -1.08 3.21
CA ILE A 103 -19.16 -2.09 4.08
C ILE A 103 -20.58 -1.66 4.47
N ARG A 104 -20.81 -0.39 4.85
CA ARG A 104 -22.16 0.09 5.20
C ARG A 104 -23.12 -0.04 4.02
N THR A 105 -22.73 0.41 2.84
CA THR A 105 -23.54 0.29 1.62
C THR A 105 -23.86 -1.17 1.28
N LEU A 106 -22.89 -2.07 1.47
CA LEU A 106 -23.11 -3.51 1.28
C LEU A 106 -24.10 -4.09 2.31
N VAL A 107 -23.96 -3.72 3.58
CA VAL A 107 -24.90 -4.14 4.64
C VAL A 107 -26.31 -3.64 4.33
N ASP A 108 -26.45 -2.38 3.91
CA ASP A 108 -27.75 -1.82 3.56
C ASP A 108 -28.37 -2.52 2.35
N SER A 109 -27.62 -2.84 1.30
CA SER A 109 -28.16 -3.57 0.14
C SER A 109 -28.60 -5.00 0.49
N ILE A 110 -27.84 -5.67 1.36
CA ILE A 110 -28.11 -7.01 1.87
C ILE A 110 -29.38 -7.02 2.72
N ARG A 111 -29.54 -6.06 3.63
CA ARG A 111 -30.70 -5.99 4.54
C ARG A 111 -32.04 -5.92 3.82
N HIS A 112 -32.08 -5.30 2.63
CA HIS A 112 -33.31 -5.18 1.83
C HIS A 112 -33.54 -6.36 0.88
N SER A 113 -32.61 -7.32 0.81
CA SER A 113 -32.62 -8.43 -0.14
C SER A 113 -32.96 -9.77 0.53
N LYS A 114 -33.91 -10.53 -0.02
CA LYS A 114 -34.27 -11.88 0.50
C LYS A 114 -33.27 -12.97 0.14
N ARG A 115 -32.45 -12.77 -0.90
CA ARG A 115 -31.42 -13.69 -1.40
C ARG A 115 -30.27 -12.87 -1.96
N ILE A 116 -29.04 -13.26 -1.65
CA ILE A 116 -27.83 -12.55 -2.08
C ILE A 116 -26.81 -13.58 -2.58
N PRO A 117 -26.12 -13.33 -3.71
CA PRO A 117 -25.03 -14.18 -4.17
C PRO A 117 -23.92 -14.28 -3.11
N LEU A 118 -23.37 -15.49 -2.91
CA LEU A 118 -22.28 -15.72 -1.95
C LEU A 118 -21.05 -14.82 -2.22
N ALA A 119 -20.79 -14.50 -3.49
CA ALA A 119 -19.71 -13.63 -3.91
C ALA A 119 -19.83 -12.18 -3.41
N ASP A 120 -21.04 -11.70 -3.12
CA ASP A 120 -21.25 -10.38 -2.53
C ASP A 120 -21.11 -10.42 -1.01
N LEU A 121 -21.48 -11.54 -0.38
CA LEU A 121 -21.24 -11.80 1.04
C LEU A 121 -19.75 -11.93 1.37
N SER A 122 -18.95 -12.51 0.47
CA SER A 122 -17.50 -12.65 0.67
C SER A 122 -16.72 -11.32 0.61
N LYS A 123 -17.38 -10.20 0.32
CA LYS A 123 -16.79 -8.85 0.28
C LYS A 123 -16.92 -8.09 1.61
N LEU A 124 -17.71 -8.61 2.56
CA LEU A 124 -17.75 -8.15 3.96
C LEU A 124 -16.40 -8.44 4.64
#